data_AF-A0A395HF28-F1
#
_entry.id   AF-A0A395HF28-F1
#
_cell.length_a   1.000
_cell.length_b   1.000
_cell.length_c   1.000
_cell.angle_alpha   90.00
_cell.angle_beta   90.00
_cell.angle_gamma   90.00
#
_symmetry.space_group_name_H-M   'P 1'
#
loop_
_entity.id
_entity.type
_entity.pdbx_description
1 polymer ?
#
loop_
_entity_poly.entity_id
_entity_poly.type
_entity_poly.pdbx_seq_one_letter_code
_entity_poly.pdbx_strand_id
1 'polypeptide(L)'
;MGLTPQEFCENLARKRTSFSHDEQIKYTESISQTYYFTYNASPTKQQRIVRRRLQDIRQISDYIWILVAITFTFTSLAHLCDFDKCLKMIESWLNKYPITQDQDESARARLQPLDNKREDVINGK
;
A
#
# COMPACT_ATOMS: atom_id res chain seq x y z
N MET A 1 -8.55 7.95 17.92
CA MET A 1 -9.60 7.47 16.99
C MET A 1 -8.91 6.86 15.78
N GLY A 2 -9.37 5.69 15.34
CA GLY A 2 -8.82 5.03 14.15
C GLY A 2 -9.32 5.70 12.87
N LEU A 3 -8.56 5.56 11.77
CA LEU A 3 -8.96 6.08 10.47
C LEU A 3 -10.24 5.37 10.00
N THR A 4 -11.22 6.12 9.52
CA THR A 4 -12.46 5.54 8.98
C THR A 4 -12.27 5.08 7.53
N PRO A 5 -13.10 4.14 7.03
CA PRO A 5 -13.05 3.71 5.63
C PRO A 5 -13.20 4.84 4.61
N GLN A 6 -14.01 5.85 4.95
CA GLN A 6 -14.22 7.01 4.09
C GLN A 6 -12.96 7.88 4.03
N GLU A 7 -12.38 8.23 5.17
CA GLU A 7 -11.14 9.02 5.21
C GLU A 7 -9.98 8.28 4.53
N PHE A 8 -9.91 6.95 4.68
CA PHE A 8 -8.93 6.13 3.99
C PHE A 8 -9.05 6.25 2.46
N CYS A 9 -10.24 6.08 1.91
CA CYS A 9 -10.46 6.18 0.47
C CYS A 9 -10.29 7.62 -0.05
N GLU A 10 -10.74 8.63 0.68
CA GLU A 10 -10.56 10.03 0.30
C GLU A 10 -9.08 10.41 0.26
N ASN A 11 -8.29 9.99 1.25
CA ASN A 11 -6.84 10.25 1.26
C ASN A 11 -6.13 9.54 0.10
N LEU A 12 -6.52 8.32 -0.24
CA LEU A 12 -6.01 7.63 -1.43
C LEU A 12 -6.35 8.37 -2.72
N ALA A 13 -7.60 8.81 -2.88
CA ALA A 13 -8.04 9.54 -4.05
C ALA A 13 -7.29 10.87 -4.20
N ARG A 14 -7.14 11.63 -3.10
CA ARG A 14 -6.34 12.87 -3.08
C ARG A 14 -4.89 12.59 -3.45
N LYS A 15 -4.29 11.54 -2.89
CA LYS A 15 -2.91 11.21 -3.20
C LYS A 15 -2.74 10.81 -4.66
N ARG A 16 -3.65 10.01 -5.22
CA ARG A 16 -3.65 9.67 -6.65
C ARG A 16 -3.66 10.92 -7.54
N THR A 17 -4.47 11.93 -7.21
CA THR A 17 -4.56 13.18 -7.98
C THR A 17 -3.30 14.04 -7.85
N SER A 18 -2.65 14.04 -6.67
CA SER A 18 -1.44 14.84 -6.46
C SER A 18 -0.14 14.13 -6.85
N PHE A 19 -0.18 12.82 -7.10
CA PHE A 19 1.00 12.00 -7.35
C PHE A 19 1.57 12.28 -8.74
N SER A 20 2.49 13.25 -8.81
CA SER A 20 3.21 13.60 -10.04
C SER A 20 4.43 12.69 -10.25
N HIS A 21 5.05 12.80 -11.43
CA HIS A 21 6.27 12.05 -11.75
C HIS A 21 7.47 12.44 -10.87
N ASP A 22 7.54 13.71 -10.43
CA ASP A 22 8.64 14.22 -9.61
C ASP A 22 8.55 13.81 -8.14
N GLU A 23 7.34 13.52 -7.62
CA GLU A 23 7.20 13.05 -6.24
C GLU A 23 7.71 11.61 -6.03
N GLN A 24 8.01 10.89 -7.12
CA GLN A 24 8.26 9.44 -7.08
C GLN A 24 9.56 9.05 -6.39
N ILE A 25 10.62 9.85 -6.54
CA ILE A 25 11.92 9.61 -5.89
C ILE A 25 11.81 9.81 -4.37
N LYS A 26 10.98 10.78 -3.95
CA LYS A 26 10.82 11.20 -2.55
C LYS A 26 10.26 10.09 -1.65
N TYR A 27 9.54 9.12 -2.21
CA TYR A 27 8.87 8.09 -1.43
C TYR A 27 9.57 6.73 -1.39
N THR A 28 10.80 6.65 -1.91
CA THR A 28 11.58 5.40 -1.94
C THR A 28 11.70 4.77 -0.54
N GLU A 29 11.88 5.59 0.50
CA GLU A 29 11.96 5.12 1.89
C GLU A 29 10.62 4.60 2.39
N SER A 30 9.52 5.34 2.21
CA SER A 30 8.17 4.91 2.61
C SER A 30 7.75 3.61 1.93
N ILE A 31 8.06 3.47 0.64
CA ILE A 31 7.81 2.26 -0.15
C ILE A 31 8.61 1.09 0.42
N SER A 32 9.91 1.28 0.67
CA SER A 32 10.79 0.22 1.19
C SER A 32 10.38 -0.22 2.60
N GLN A 33 10.04 0.71 3.49
CA GLN A 33 9.56 0.40 4.84
C GLN A 33 8.22 -0.35 4.79
N THR A 34 7.26 0.12 3.99
CA THR A 34 5.97 -0.57 3.83
C THR A 34 6.14 -1.96 3.23
N TYR A 35 7.10 -2.11 2.30
CA TYR A 35 7.45 -3.39 1.70
C TYR A 35 8.00 -4.37 2.76
N TYR A 36 8.91 -3.90 3.62
CA TYR A 36 9.39 -4.67 4.75
C TYR A 36 8.24 -5.13 5.66
N PHE A 37 7.31 -4.24 6.02
CA PHE A 37 6.14 -4.62 6.82
C PHE A 37 5.19 -5.60 6.13
N THR A 38 5.18 -5.65 4.79
CA THR A 38 4.37 -6.58 4.01
C THR A 38 4.94 -8.01 4.03
N TYR A 39 6.25 -8.18 4.24
CA TYR A 39 6.92 -9.49 4.10
C TYR A 39 7.72 -9.95 5.32
N ASN A 40 7.95 -9.12 6.33
CA ASN A 40 8.72 -9.49 7.51
C ASN A 40 8.15 -10.76 8.21
N ALA A 41 9.05 -11.68 8.55
CA ALA A 41 8.77 -12.99 9.13
C ALA A 41 8.57 -12.98 10.66
N SER A 42 8.95 -11.92 11.37
CA SER A 42 8.85 -11.84 12.84
C SER A 42 7.77 -10.87 13.36
N PRO A 43 6.46 -11.08 13.09
CA PRO A 43 5.46 -10.07 13.38
C PRO A 43 4.85 -10.19 14.80
N THR A 44 4.88 -9.08 15.53
CA THR A 44 3.97 -8.79 16.65
C THR A 44 2.50 -8.84 16.20
N LYS A 45 1.53 -8.84 17.14
CA LYS A 45 0.09 -8.88 16.79
C LYS A 45 -0.31 -7.76 15.81
N GLN A 46 0.17 -6.53 16.03
CA GLN A 46 -0.11 -5.41 15.12
C GLN A 46 0.57 -5.58 13.76
N GLN A 47 1.82 -6.07 13.74
CA GLN A 47 2.53 -6.36 12.49
C GLN A 47 1.82 -7.45 11.67
N ARG A 48 1.21 -8.46 12.31
CA ARG A 48 0.40 -9.48 11.60
C ARG A 48 -0.81 -8.86 10.92
N ILE A 49 -1.49 -7.95 11.61
CA ILE A 49 -2.66 -7.23 11.08
C ILE A 49 -2.25 -6.36 9.89
N VAL A 50 -1.22 -5.52 10.06
CA VAL A 50 -0.72 -4.63 8.99
C VAL A 50 -0.23 -5.44 7.79
N ARG A 51 0.52 -6.52 8.02
CA ARG A 51 0.97 -7.43 6.97
C ARG A 51 -0.19 -7.97 6.15
N ARG A 52 -1.21 -8.56 6.80
CA ARG A 52 -2.38 -9.10 6.10
C ARG A 52 -3.07 -8.02 5.28
N ARG A 53 -3.29 -6.84 5.88
CA ARG A 53 -3.92 -5.71 5.19
C ARG A 53 -3.14 -5.27 3.95
N LEU A 54 -1.82 -5.13 4.06
CA LEU A 54 -0.97 -4.77 2.94
C LEU A 54 -0.96 -5.85 1.85
N GLN A 55 -0.98 -7.13 2.22
CA GLN A 55 -1.08 -8.23 1.26
C GLN A 55 -2.43 -8.22 0.52
N ASP A 56 -3.54 -8.03 1.23
CA ASP A 56 -4.89 -7.95 0.65
C ASP A 56 -4.98 -6.74 -0.31
N ILE A 57 -4.40 -5.59 0.06
CA ILE A 57 -4.31 -4.41 -0.83
C ILE A 57 -3.48 -4.71 -2.07
N ARG A 58 -2.34 -5.40 -1.92
CA ARG A 58 -1.45 -5.72 -3.06
C ARG A 58 -2.13 -6.65 -4.07
N GLN A 59 -3.04 -7.51 -3.61
CA GLN A 59 -3.84 -8.36 -4.51
C GLN A 59 -4.82 -7.55 -5.38
N ILE A 60 -5.22 -6.35 -4.96
CA ILE A 60 -6.05 -5.46 -5.76
C ILE A 60 -5.22 -4.84 -6.89
N SER A 61 -4.09 -4.21 -6.56
CA SER A 61 -3.15 -3.64 -7.53
C SER A 61 -1.87 -3.18 -6.83
N ASP A 62 -0.73 -3.35 -7.51
CA ASP A 62 0.57 -2.81 -7.08
C ASP A 62 0.53 -1.28 -6.98
N TYR A 63 -0.21 -0.61 -7.86
CA TYR A 63 -0.36 0.85 -7.83
C TYR A 63 -1.10 1.32 -6.58
N ILE A 64 -2.20 0.67 -6.19
CA ILE A 64 -2.90 1.01 -4.94
C ILE A 64 -2.01 0.74 -3.74
N TRP A 65 -1.26 -0.35 -3.75
CA TRP A 65 -0.31 -0.64 -2.69
C TRP A 65 0.73 0.47 -2.53
N ILE A 66 1.28 1.00 -3.64
CA ILE A 66 2.19 2.15 -3.60
C ILE A 66 1.48 3.39 -3.03
N LEU A 67 0.26 3.70 -3.48
CA LEU A 67 -0.49 4.82 -2.92
C LEU A 67 -0.69 4.67 -1.41
N VAL A 68 -0.95 3.46 -0.93
CA VAL A 68 -1.06 3.18 0.51
C VAL A 68 0.28 3.41 1.22
N ALA A 69 1.38 2.90 0.67
CA ALA A 69 2.71 3.03 1.24
C ALA A 69 3.15 4.49 1.41
N ILE A 70 2.73 5.38 0.51
CA ILE A 70 3.11 6.81 0.56
C ILE A 70 2.10 7.68 1.31
N THR A 71 0.89 7.17 1.59
CA THR A 71 -0.19 7.94 2.23
C THR A 71 -0.31 7.63 3.72
N PHE A 72 -0.08 6.38 4.12
CA PHE A 72 -0.37 5.93 5.48
C PHE A 72 0.85 5.43 6.22
N THR A 73 0.87 5.72 7.52
CA THR A 73 1.86 5.15 8.44
C THR A 73 1.43 3.76 8.88
N PHE A 74 2.40 3.00 9.42
CA PHE A 74 2.14 1.71 10.06
C PHE A 74 1.02 1.80 11.11
N THR A 75 1.03 2.84 11.95
CA THR A 75 0.02 3.06 13.01
C THR A 75 -1.36 3.27 12.41
N SER A 76 -1.49 4.08 11.36
CA SER A 76 -2.76 4.28 10.66
C SER A 76 -3.31 2.96 10.10
N LEU A 77 -2.44 2.15 9.50
CA LEU A 77 -2.80 0.83 8.97
C LEU A 77 -3.12 -0.19 10.06
N ALA A 78 -2.52 -0.09 11.25
CA ALA A 78 -2.82 -0.98 12.37
C ALA A 78 -4.19 -0.66 13.00
N HIS A 79 -4.57 0.63 13.04
CA HIS A 79 -5.79 1.11 13.68
C HIS A 79 -6.93 1.45 12.71
N LEU A 80 -6.77 1.12 11.43
CA LEU A 80 -7.84 1.27 10.43
C LEU A 80 -9.08 0.48 10.85
N CYS A 81 -10.22 1.17 10.94
CA CYS A 81 -11.52 0.60 11.26
C CYS A 81 -12.14 -0.06 10.01
N ASP A 82 -12.84 -1.17 10.19
CA ASP A 82 -13.60 -1.86 9.13
C ASP A 82 -12.82 -2.03 7.82
N PHE A 83 -11.71 -2.76 7.89
CA PHE A 83 -10.81 -2.95 6.75
C PHE A 83 -11.51 -3.54 5.51
N ASP A 84 -12.41 -4.50 5.70
CA ASP A 84 -13.16 -5.12 4.59
C ASP A 84 -14.03 -4.09 3.86
N LYS A 85 -14.56 -3.10 4.58
CA LYS A 85 -15.31 -1.99 3.98
C LYS A 85 -14.37 -1.08 3.19
N CYS A 86 -13.14 -0.86 3.66
CA CYS A 86 -12.12 -0.13 2.92
C CYS A 86 -11.82 -0.81 1.58
N LEU A 87 -11.63 -2.14 1.56
CA LEU A 87 -11.37 -2.90 0.33
C LEU A 87 -12.52 -2.75 -0.67
N LYS A 88 -13.77 -2.94 -0.23
CA LYS A 88 -14.95 -2.75 -1.09
C LYS A 88 -15.05 -1.34 -1.66
N MET A 89 -14.69 -0.32 -0.87
CA MET A 89 -14.68 1.06 -1.34
C MET A 89 -13.56 1.32 -2.35
N ILE A 90 -12.37 0.74 -2.17
CA ILE A 90 -11.30 0.79 -3.16
C ILE A 90 -11.77 0.15 -4.47
N GLU A 91 -12.32 -1.06 -4.42
CA GLU A 91 -12.83 -1.77 -5.61
C GLU A 91 -13.90 -0.94 -6.33
N SER A 92 -14.87 -0.39 -5.59
CA SER A 92 -15.90 0.48 -6.17
C SER A 92 -15.30 1.75 -6.78
N TRP A 93 -14.27 2.32 -6.17
CA TRP A 93 -13.58 3.50 -6.69
C TRP A 93 -12.81 3.17 -7.98
N LEU A 94 -12.15 2.01 -8.03
CA LEU A 94 -11.45 1.51 -9.22
C LEU A 94 -12.39 1.23 -10.38
N ASN A 95 -13.59 0.71 -10.10
CA ASN A 95 -14.62 0.52 -11.14
C ASN A 95 -15.06 1.86 -11.77
N LYS A 96 -15.07 2.94 -11.00
CA LYS A 96 -15.44 4.29 -11.48
C LYS A 96 -14.27 5.02 -12.13
N TYR A 97 -13.05 4.81 -11.62
CA TYR A 97 -11.83 5.45 -12.09
C TYR A 97 -10.73 4.39 -12.25
N PRO A 98 -10.74 3.63 -13.35
CA PRO A 98 -9.78 2.55 -13.57
C PRO A 98 -8.33 3.04 -13.50
N ILE A 99 -7.44 2.19 -13.01
CA ILE A 99 -5.99 2.42 -13.11
C ILE A 99 -5.59 2.18 -14.57
N THR A 100 -4.80 3.09 -15.14
CA THR A 100 -4.30 2.88 -16.50
C THR A 100 -3.22 1.81 -16.51
N GLN A 101 -3.03 1.12 -17.64
CA GLN A 101 -1.99 0.10 -17.77
C GLN A 101 -0.60 0.67 -17.40
N ASP A 102 -0.27 1.88 -17.87
CA ASP A 102 1.00 2.55 -17.56
C ASP A 102 1.19 2.79 -16.05
N GLN A 103 0.12 3.07 -15.30
CA GLN A 103 0.18 3.27 -13.86
C GLN A 103 0.53 1.97 -13.13
N ASP A 104 -0.09 0.86 -13.53
CA ASP A 104 0.16 -0.45 -12.92
C ASP A 104 1.54 -1.01 -13.33
N GLU A 105 1.94 -0.83 -14.59
CA GLU A 105 3.28 -1.20 -15.08
C GLU A 105 4.38 -0.40 -14.39
N SER A 106 4.22 0.92 -14.25
CA SER A 106 5.17 1.76 -13.52
C SER A 106 5.27 1.36 -12.05
N ALA A 107 4.15 1.01 -11.41
CA ALA A 107 4.14 0.52 -10.04
C ALA A 107 4.89 -0.81 -9.92
N ARG A 108 4.60 -1.76 -10.81
CA ARG A 108 5.25 -3.08 -10.83
C ARG A 108 6.76 -2.96 -11.04
N ALA A 109 7.19 -2.13 -11.99
CA ALA A 109 8.61 -1.88 -12.24
C ALA A 109 9.35 -1.35 -11.00
N ARG A 110 8.68 -0.59 -10.13
CA ARG A 110 9.27 -0.09 -8.87
C ARG A 110 9.31 -1.13 -7.77
N LEU A 111 8.34 -2.02 -7.71
CA LEU A 111 8.32 -3.09 -6.73
C LEU A 111 9.25 -4.24 -7.14
N GLN A 112 9.54 -4.42 -8.42
CA GLN A 112 10.38 -5.50 -8.92
C GLN A 112 11.77 -5.58 -8.28
N PRO A 113 12.55 -4.49 -8.08
CA PRO A 113 13.81 -4.54 -7.35
C PRO A 113 13.66 -5.02 -5.89
N LEU A 114 12.54 -4.69 -5.24
CA LEU A 114 12.22 -5.14 -3.87
C LEU A 114 11.76 -6.60 -3.87
N ASP A 115 11.01 -7.02 -4.89
CA ASP A 115 10.59 -8.41 -5.09
C ASP A 115 11.78 -9.33 -5.33
N ASN A 116 12.79 -8.89 -6.08
CA ASN A 116 14.03 -9.63 -6.29
C ASN A 116 14.82 -9.87 -4.99
N LYS A 117 14.63 -9.02 -3.97
CA LYS A 117 15.24 -9.15 -2.64
C LYS A 117 14.25 -9.63 -1.59
N ARG A 118 13.08 -10.15 -2.00
CA ARG A 118 12.02 -10.53 -1.06
C ARG A 118 12.49 -11.60 -0.09
N GLU A 119 13.27 -12.57 -0.56
CA GLU A 119 13.81 -13.64 0.30
C GLU A 119 14.73 -13.08 1.38
N ASP A 120 15.53 -12.06 1.09
CA ASP A 120 16.38 -11.40 2.09
C ASP A 120 15.52 -10.72 3.17
N VAL A 121 14.45 -10.03 2.75
CA VAL A 121 13.49 -9.38 3.66
C VAL A 121 12.74 -10.40 4.53
N ILE A 122 12.34 -11.53 3.96
CA ILE A 122 11.68 -12.62 4.70
C ILE A 122 12.65 -13.25 5.70
N ASN A 123 13.91 -13.46 5.29
CA ASN A 123 14.93 -14.10 6.11
C ASN A 123 15.66 -13.14 7.08
N GLY A 124 15.33 -11.85 7.06
CA GLY A 124 15.91 -10.83 7.95
C GLY A 124 17.39 -10.57 7.71
N LYS A 125 17.86 -10.74 6.45
CA LYS A 125 19.25 -10.49 6.05
C LYS A 125 19.49 -9.05 5.59
#